data_AF-A0AAN7ZHH3-F1
#
_entry.id   AF-A0AAN7ZHH3-F1
#
_cell.length_a   1.000
_cell.length_b   1.000
_cell.length_c   1.000
_cell.angle_alpha   90.00
_cell.angle_beta   90.00
_cell.angle_gamma   90.00
#
_symmetry.space_group_name_H-M   'P 1'
#
loop_
_entity.id
_entity.type
_entity.pdbx_description
1 polymer ?
#
loop_
_entity_poly.entity_id
_entity_poly.type
_entity_poly.pdbx_seq_one_letter_code
_entity_poly.pdbx_strand_id
1 'polypeptide(L)'
;MSRFADVALGRPIEAFALTKAFTEDAFPQKINLGVGAYRTDEGKPWVLPVVREVEKLLASGETYNKEYLPVLGLESFTNAATSMLLGHDSPALLNKKAFGVQCLSGTGALRVGAEFLAKQLGSTIFYCSAPSWDLRDAPENSVIILHACWKQIADVIEKKHLFPFLDCAYQGFASGDLEKDSWAVRYFVSRGFELFCAQSFAKNFGLYNERVGNLTVILNDLSYQQSVKSQFTLLIRGIYSTPPLHGASIVSHVLNNPKLFEQWKGHIRTMSSRIITMRKALRTALEKINTPGDWSHITAQIGMFSYTGLNEQQSERMVKKHHIYMLRSGRINMSGMKPGDVEYIAQAIKETLTSVP
;
A
#
# COMPACT_ATOMS: atom_id res chain seq x y z
N MET A 1 5.89 6.10 44.25
CA MET A 1 5.84 5.12 43.14
C MET A 1 5.53 5.84 41.84
N SER A 2 6.14 5.45 40.72
CA SER A 2 5.85 6.03 39.40
C SER A 2 4.46 5.61 38.93
N ARG A 3 3.69 6.54 38.35
CA ARG A 3 2.40 6.22 37.69
C ARG A 3 2.56 5.33 36.45
N PHE A 4 3.79 5.15 35.97
CA PHE A 4 4.10 4.33 34.80
C PHE A 4 4.70 2.96 35.16
N ALA A 5 4.72 2.59 36.45
CA ALA A 5 5.35 1.34 36.90
C ALA A 5 4.78 0.09 36.22
N ASP A 6 3.48 0.11 35.87
CA ASP A 6 2.77 -1.02 35.28
C ASP A 6 2.61 -0.92 33.75
N VAL A 7 3.24 0.06 33.11
CA VAL A 7 3.17 0.20 31.64
C VAL A 7 4.05 -0.86 31.00
N ALA A 8 3.43 -1.89 30.44
CA ALA A 8 4.12 -2.95 29.73
C ALA A 8 4.82 -2.44 28.47
N LEU A 9 6.02 -2.97 28.19
CA LEU A 9 6.73 -2.69 26.95
C LEU A 9 5.96 -3.27 25.75
N GLY A 10 5.64 -2.41 24.78
CA GLY A 10 4.99 -2.84 23.54
C GLY A 10 5.88 -3.75 22.69
N ARG A 11 5.29 -4.69 21.96
CA ARG A 11 6.03 -5.53 21.01
C ARG A 11 6.62 -4.65 19.89
N PRO A 12 7.91 -4.80 19.53
CA PRO A 12 8.48 -4.07 18.42
C PRO A 12 7.77 -4.36 17.09
N ILE A 13 7.58 -3.32 16.27
CA ILE A 13 7.13 -3.50 14.89
C ILE A 13 8.32 -4.01 14.08
N GLU A 14 8.21 -5.24 13.58
CA GLU A 14 9.31 -5.99 12.95
C GLU A 14 10.03 -5.19 11.86
N ALA A 15 9.30 -4.56 10.93
CA ALA A 15 9.91 -3.81 9.83
C ALA A 15 10.79 -2.63 10.31
N PHE A 16 10.41 -1.97 11.39
CA PHE A 16 11.20 -0.87 11.98
C PHE A 16 12.38 -1.40 12.78
N ALA A 17 12.19 -2.48 13.55
CA ALA A 17 13.27 -3.15 14.27
C ALA A 17 14.36 -3.65 13.30
N LEU A 18 13.95 -4.25 12.17
CA LEU A 18 14.85 -4.72 11.13
C LEU A 18 15.61 -3.57 10.45
N THR A 19 14.96 -2.44 10.20
CA THR A 19 15.62 -1.24 9.65
C THR A 19 16.64 -0.68 10.63
N LYS A 20 16.32 -0.64 11.93
CA LYS A 20 17.27 -0.24 12.98
C LYS A 20 18.49 -1.16 13.01
N ALA A 21 18.27 -2.48 13.05
CA ALA A 21 19.35 -3.47 13.04
C ALA A 21 20.23 -3.33 11.79
N PHE A 22 19.63 -3.16 10.62
CA PHE A 22 20.37 -2.88 9.38
C PHE A 22 21.23 -1.62 9.49
N THR A 23 20.73 -0.54 10.10
CA THR A 23 21.50 0.70 10.26
C THR A 23 22.70 0.51 11.19
N GLU A 24 22.53 -0.22 12.29
CA GLU A 24 23.55 -0.47 13.32
C GLU A 24 24.63 -1.46 12.88
N ASP A 25 24.35 -2.31 11.89
CA ASP A 25 25.28 -3.31 11.38
C ASP A 25 26.48 -2.68 10.65
N ALA A 26 27.71 -2.95 11.09
CA ALA A 26 28.92 -2.42 10.46
C ALA A 26 29.39 -3.24 9.23
N PHE A 27 28.73 -4.37 8.91
CA PHE A 27 29.16 -5.23 7.81
C PHE A 27 29.05 -4.52 6.45
N PRO A 28 30.14 -4.44 5.67
CA PRO A 28 30.19 -3.60 4.47
C PRO A 28 29.28 -4.06 3.33
N GLN A 29 28.92 -5.35 3.28
CA GLN A 29 28.07 -5.93 2.24
C GLN A 29 26.64 -6.23 2.73
N LYS A 30 26.18 -5.58 3.81
CA LYS A 30 24.81 -5.73 4.31
C LYS A 30 23.77 -5.26 3.28
N ILE A 31 22.63 -5.96 3.20
CA ILE A 31 21.55 -5.67 2.24
C ILE A 31 20.22 -5.53 2.97
N ASN A 32 19.46 -4.48 2.68
CA ASN A 32 18.12 -4.27 3.24
C ASN A 32 17.02 -4.64 2.25
N LEU A 33 16.40 -5.79 2.47
CA LEU A 33 15.24 -6.27 1.73
C LEU A 33 13.93 -6.20 2.55
N GLY A 34 13.95 -5.69 3.78
CA GLY A 34 12.73 -5.64 4.61
C GLY A 34 11.96 -4.33 4.53
N VAL A 35 12.64 -3.22 4.20
CA VAL A 35 12.00 -1.91 4.09
C VAL A 35 10.98 -1.90 2.95
N GLY A 36 9.76 -1.45 3.20
CA GLY A 36 8.69 -1.35 2.19
C GLY A 36 8.75 -0.08 1.36
N ALA A 37 9.93 0.26 0.82
CA ALA A 37 10.15 1.48 0.05
C ALA A 37 11.01 1.24 -1.19
N TYR A 38 10.69 1.94 -2.27
CA TYR A 38 11.42 1.85 -3.53
C TYR A 38 12.87 2.36 -3.42
N ARG A 39 13.80 1.73 -4.15
CA ARG A 39 15.20 2.13 -4.28
C ARG A 39 15.68 2.08 -5.74
N THR A 40 16.68 2.90 -6.05
CA THR A 40 17.39 2.93 -7.34
C THR A 40 18.41 1.78 -7.47
N ASP A 41 19.12 1.68 -8.61
CA ASP A 41 20.10 0.61 -8.84
C ASP A 41 21.31 0.73 -7.91
N GLU A 42 21.54 1.92 -7.37
CA GLU A 42 22.53 2.21 -6.35
C GLU A 42 21.99 1.98 -4.92
N GLY A 43 20.75 1.52 -4.77
CA GLY A 43 20.12 1.31 -3.47
C GLY A 43 19.69 2.60 -2.76
N LYS A 44 19.55 3.71 -3.48
CA LYS A 44 19.20 5.02 -2.89
C LYS A 44 17.69 5.29 -2.95
N PRO A 45 17.14 6.09 -2.01
CA PRO A 45 15.77 6.60 -2.14
C PRO A 45 15.61 7.40 -3.44
N TRP A 46 14.48 7.23 -4.12
CA TRP A 46 14.17 7.97 -5.34
C TRP A 46 12.99 8.91 -5.10
N VAL A 47 13.25 10.22 -5.15
CA VAL A 47 12.19 11.23 -5.22
C VAL A 47 11.86 11.41 -6.69
N LEU A 48 10.60 11.15 -7.07
CA LEU A 48 10.17 11.22 -8.45
C LEU A 48 10.43 12.62 -9.03
N PRO A 49 10.96 12.74 -10.25
CA PRO A 49 11.19 14.05 -10.88
C PRO A 49 9.96 14.97 -10.90
N VAL A 50 8.78 14.40 -11.17
CA VAL A 50 7.50 15.14 -11.17
C VAL A 50 7.14 15.69 -9.79
N VAL A 51 7.49 14.98 -8.71
CA VAL A 51 7.28 15.46 -7.34
C VAL A 51 8.18 16.66 -7.08
N ARG A 52 9.46 16.60 -7.46
CA ARG A 52 10.39 17.72 -7.31
C ARG A 52 9.97 18.95 -8.12
N GLU A 53 9.44 18.74 -9.32
CA GLU A 53 8.91 19.80 -10.17
C GLU A 53 7.76 20.53 -9.49
N VAL A 54 6.79 19.78 -8.95
CA VAL A 54 5.65 20.34 -8.24
C VAL A 54 6.03 20.97 -6.91
N GLU A 55 6.97 20.39 -6.16
CA GLU A 55 7.50 21.00 -4.93
C GLU A 55 8.08 22.40 -5.18
N LYS A 56 8.87 22.56 -6.26
CA LYS A 56 9.40 23.87 -6.66
C LYS A 56 8.28 24.85 -7.00
N LEU A 57 7.29 24.40 -7.76
CA LEU A 57 6.14 25.22 -8.14
C LEU A 57 5.35 25.69 -6.90
N LEU A 58 5.06 24.77 -5.98
CA LEU A 58 4.39 25.09 -4.72
C LEU A 58 5.20 26.07 -3.87
N ALA A 59 6.51 25.88 -3.76
CA ALA A 59 7.39 26.77 -2.99
C ALA A 59 7.46 28.19 -3.57
N SER A 60 7.31 28.34 -4.90
CA SER A 60 7.30 29.64 -5.57
C SER A 60 5.93 30.33 -5.63
N GLY A 61 4.85 29.62 -5.30
CA GLY A 61 3.48 30.12 -5.49
C GLY A 61 3.03 31.03 -4.35
N GLU A 62 2.70 32.29 -4.65
CA GLU A 62 2.26 33.28 -3.65
C GLU A 62 0.94 32.93 -2.97
N THR A 63 0.08 32.14 -3.62
CA THR A 63 -1.21 31.69 -3.06
C THR A 63 -1.10 30.42 -2.21
N TYR A 64 0.05 29.73 -2.24
CA TYR A 64 0.26 28.51 -1.49
C TYR A 64 0.59 28.82 -0.02
N ASN A 65 -0.41 28.67 0.85
CA ASN A 65 -0.29 28.98 2.28
C ASN A 65 -0.26 27.70 3.15
N LYS A 66 -0.36 27.89 4.47
CA LYS A 66 -0.35 26.83 5.49
C LYS A 66 -1.62 26.84 6.35
N GLU A 67 -2.70 27.42 5.83
CA GLU A 67 -3.98 27.43 6.51
C GLU A 67 -4.57 26.03 6.64
N TYR A 68 -5.48 25.87 7.59
CA TYR A 68 -6.16 24.59 7.78
C TYR A 68 -7.02 24.24 6.57
N LEU A 69 -6.90 22.99 6.13
CA LEU A 69 -7.84 22.39 5.19
C LEU A 69 -9.22 22.16 5.83
N PRO A 70 -10.28 22.03 5.02
CA PRO A 70 -11.51 21.40 5.47
C PRO A 70 -11.23 20.02 6.08
N VAL A 71 -12.08 19.57 7.00
CA VAL A 71 -11.89 18.30 7.73
C VAL A 71 -11.82 17.09 6.80
N LEU A 72 -12.63 17.08 5.74
CA LEU A 72 -12.61 16.02 4.73
C LEU A 72 -11.44 16.14 3.73
N GLY A 73 -10.65 17.22 3.82
CA GLY A 73 -9.43 17.45 3.07
C GLY A 73 -9.54 18.42 1.90
N LEU A 74 -8.51 18.38 1.07
CA LEU A 74 -8.38 19.16 -0.15
C LEU A 74 -9.25 18.53 -1.26
N GLU A 75 -10.30 19.23 -1.68
CA GLU A 75 -11.28 18.71 -2.63
C GLU A 75 -10.66 18.33 -3.99
N SER A 76 -9.75 19.16 -4.52
CA SER A 76 -9.07 18.89 -5.79
C SER A 76 -8.21 17.62 -5.74
N PHE A 77 -7.69 17.27 -4.56
CA PHE A 77 -6.98 16.02 -4.33
C PHE A 77 -7.96 14.84 -4.23
N THR A 78 -8.99 14.92 -3.37
CA THR A 78 -9.92 13.80 -3.15
C THR A 78 -10.68 13.42 -4.41
N ASN A 79 -11.09 14.42 -5.22
CA ASN A 79 -11.77 14.19 -6.49
C ASN A 79 -10.85 13.50 -7.50
N ALA A 80 -9.60 13.99 -7.65
CA ALA A 80 -8.64 13.39 -8.56
C ALA A 80 -8.21 11.97 -8.14
N ALA A 81 -8.01 11.75 -6.84
CA ALA A 81 -7.69 10.43 -6.29
C ALA A 81 -8.82 9.40 -6.52
N THR A 82 -10.06 9.81 -6.29
CA THR A 82 -11.26 8.98 -6.50
C THR A 82 -11.45 8.70 -8.00
N SER A 83 -11.26 9.69 -8.86
CA SER A 83 -11.33 9.55 -10.32
C SER A 83 -10.28 8.58 -10.85
N MET A 84 -9.02 8.70 -10.39
CA MET A 84 -7.93 7.78 -10.76
C MET A 84 -8.25 6.32 -10.37
N LEU A 85 -8.93 6.10 -9.24
CA LEU A 85 -9.33 4.77 -8.79
C LEU A 85 -10.39 4.15 -9.70
N LEU A 86 -11.47 4.90 -9.92
CA LEU A 86 -12.68 4.36 -10.54
C LEU A 86 -12.67 4.43 -12.07
N GLY A 87 -11.84 5.28 -12.65
CA GLY A 87 -11.90 5.65 -14.06
C GLY A 87 -12.83 6.85 -14.27
N HIS A 88 -12.43 7.79 -15.13
CA HIS A 88 -13.13 9.06 -15.35
C HIS A 88 -14.57 8.90 -15.89
N ASP A 89 -14.83 7.78 -16.55
CA ASP A 89 -16.09 7.36 -17.14
C ASP A 89 -16.95 6.49 -16.20
N SER A 90 -16.50 6.27 -14.96
CA SER A 90 -17.21 5.43 -14.00
C SER A 90 -18.64 5.94 -13.74
N PRO A 91 -19.67 5.10 -13.91
CA PRO A 91 -21.05 5.48 -13.57
C PRO A 91 -21.22 5.93 -12.12
N ALA A 92 -20.40 5.44 -11.19
CA ALA A 92 -20.46 5.86 -9.80
C ALA A 92 -20.00 7.32 -9.61
N LEU A 93 -19.02 7.78 -10.40
CA LEU A 93 -18.61 9.18 -10.41
C LEU A 93 -19.66 10.06 -11.11
N LEU A 94 -20.09 9.66 -12.30
CA LEU A 94 -21.05 10.43 -13.12
C LEU A 94 -22.39 10.63 -12.38
N ASN A 95 -22.83 9.62 -11.64
CA ASN A 95 -24.04 9.68 -10.82
C ASN A 95 -23.79 10.21 -9.40
N LYS A 96 -22.61 10.76 -9.09
CA LYS A 96 -22.25 11.34 -7.78
C LYS A 96 -22.37 10.39 -6.58
N LYS A 97 -22.35 9.09 -6.84
CA LYS A 97 -22.40 7.99 -5.85
C LYS A 97 -21.07 7.79 -5.14
N ALA A 98 -19.98 8.27 -5.71
CA ALA A 98 -18.64 8.18 -5.15
C ALA A 98 -18.14 9.54 -4.63
N PHE A 99 -17.48 9.54 -3.48
CA PHE A 99 -16.70 10.69 -3.00
C PHE A 99 -15.46 10.23 -2.22
N GLY A 100 -14.47 11.12 -2.13
CA GLY A 100 -13.23 10.88 -1.39
C GLY A 100 -13.19 11.64 -0.06
N VAL A 101 -12.49 11.07 0.92
CA VAL A 101 -12.14 11.70 2.20
C VAL A 101 -10.64 11.59 2.39
N GLN A 102 -9.93 12.71 2.45
CA GLN A 102 -8.49 12.71 2.64
C GLN A 102 -8.13 12.16 4.03
N CYS A 103 -7.19 11.22 4.06
CA CYS A 103 -6.76 10.52 5.27
C CYS A 103 -5.23 10.48 5.37
N LEU A 104 -4.73 10.11 6.57
CA LEU A 104 -3.30 9.92 6.84
C LEU A 104 -2.76 8.64 6.17
N SER A 105 -2.56 8.71 4.85
CA SER A 105 -2.21 7.58 4.00
C SER A 105 -3.26 6.46 4.04
N GLY A 106 -2.91 5.27 3.54
CA GLY A 106 -3.79 4.10 3.56
C GLY A 106 -4.11 3.64 4.99
N THR A 107 -3.13 3.70 5.90
CA THR A 107 -3.34 3.37 7.33
C THR A 107 -4.40 4.25 7.99
N GLY A 108 -4.36 5.57 7.73
CA GLY A 108 -5.39 6.49 8.20
C GLY A 108 -6.76 6.20 7.59
N ALA A 109 -6.81 5.91 6.28
CA ALA A 109 -8.05 5.56 5.60
C ALA A 109 -8.67 4.26 6.16
N LEU A 110 -7.87 3.22 6.40
CA LEU A 110 -8.30 1.98 7.05
C LEU A 110 -8.82 2.24 8.47
N ARG A 111 -8.09 3.03 9.27
CA ARG A 111 -8.49 3.36 10.64
C ARG A 111 -9.82 4.11 10.68
N VAL A 112 -9.95 5.17 9.87
CA VAL A 112 -11.16 6.01 9.77
C VAL A 112 -12.34 5.21 9.25
N GLY A 113 -12.15 4.44 8.16
CA GLY A 113 -13.21 3.60 7.60
C GLY A 113 -13.67 2.51 8.58
N ALA A 114 -12.74 1.81 9.23
CA ALA A 114 -13.10 0.76 10.18
C ALA A 114 -13.83 1.31 11.41
N GLU A 115 -13.39 2.46 11.93
CA GLU A 115 -14.07 3.12 13.04
C GLU A 115 -15.46 3.64 12.64
N PHE A 116 -15.63 4.13 11.42
CA PHE A 116 -16.93 4.49 10.88
C PHE A 116 -17.86 3.28 10.83
N LEU A 117 -17.41 2.16 10.24
CA LEU A 117 -18.20 0.92 10.14
C LEU A 117 -18.61 0.42 11.53
N ALA A 118 -17.68 0.42 12.49
CA ALA A 118 -17.96 -0.02 13.85
C ALA A 118 -18.96 0.89 14.58
N LYS A 119 -18.79 2.22 14.50
CA LYS A 119 -19.62 3.17 15.25
C LYS A 119 -20.98 3.44 14.61
N GLN A 120 -21.03 3.50 13.28
CA GLN A 120 -22.23 3.92 12.55
C GLN A 120 -23.03 2.75 12.01
N LEU A 121 -22.37 1.64 11.64
CA LEU A 121 -23.04 0.47 11.07
C LEU A 121 -23.02 -0.75 12.01
N GLY A 122 -22.41 -0.65 13.19
CA GLY A 122 -22.33 -1.75 14.15
C GLY A 122 -21.43 -2.92 13.73
N SER A 123 -20.63 -2.76 12.67
CA SER A 123 -19.74 -3.82 12.18
C SER A 123 -18.54 -4.01 13.12
N THR A 124 -18.53 -5.11 13.86
CA THR A 124 -17.49 -5.41 14.86
C THR A 124 -16.53 -6.52 14.43
N ILE A 125 -16.87 -7.28 13.37
CA ILE A 125 -16.07 -8.39 12.87
C ILE A 125 -15.43 -8.00 11.54
N PHE A 126 -14.09 -8.01 11.51
CA PHE A 126 -13.27 -7.70 10.34
C PHE A 126 -12.47 -8.95 9.95
N TYR A 127 -12.71 -9.48 8.76
CA TYR A 127 -11.91 -10.56 8.17
C TYR A 127 -10.80 -9.97 7.32
N CYS A 128 -9.56 -10.37 7.61
CA CYS A 128 -8.40 -10.05 6.79
C CYS A 128 -7.91 -11.32 6.12
N SER A 129 -7.39 -11.21 4.89
CA SER A 129 -6.71 -12.32 4.26
C SER A 129 -5.52 -12.78 5.12
N ALA A 130 -5.57 -14.00 5.66
CA ALA A 130 -4.39 -14.84 5.79
C ALA A 130 -4.36 -15.76 4.56
N PRO A 131 -3.22 -16.36 4.18
CA PRO A 131 -3.08 -17.04 2.89
C PRO A 131 -4.05 -18.22 2.62
N SER A 132 -5.01 -18.53 3.51
CA SER A 132 -5.95 -19.64 3.36
C SER A 132 -7.29 -19.53 4.12
N TRP A 133 -7.90 -18.35 4.32
CA TRP A 133 -9.21 -18.28 5.00
C TRP A 133 -10.40 -18.55 4.06
N ASP A 134 -11.27 -19.48 4.46
CA ASP A 134 -12.55 -19.73 3.81
C ASP A 134 -13.59 -18.68 4.24
N LEU A 135 -14.02 -17.83 3.30
CA LEU A 135 -15.00 -16.76 3.56
C LEU A 135 -16.43 -17.31 3.76
N ARG A 136 -16.69 -18.60 3.48
CA ARG A 136 -18.04 -19.19 3.60
C ARG A 136 -18.56 -19.20 5.04
N ASP A 137 -17.65 -19.23 6.00
CA ASP A 137 -17.94 -19.27 7.44
C ASP A 137 -18.03 -17.87 8.08
N ALA A 138 -17.86 -16.78 7.30
CA ALA A 138 -18.00 -15.42 7.82
C ALA A 138 -19.48 -15.11 8.19
N PRO A 139 -19.77 -14.57 9.40
CA PRO A 139 -21.07 -14.07 9.78
C PRO A 139 -21.55 -12.94 8.86
N GLU A 140 -22.85 -12.83 8.69
CA GLU A 140 -23.47 -11.73 7.95
C GLU A 140 -23.07 -10.36 8.55
N ASN A 141 -22.99 -9.33 7.71
CA ASN A 141 -22.55 -7.97 8.06
C ASN A 141 -21.08 -7.82 8.49
N SER A 142 -20.26 -8.85 8.31
CA SER A 142 -18.82 -8.75 8.54
C SER A 142 -18.13 -7.91 7.45
N VAL A 143 -17.02 -7.27 7.81
CA VAL A 143 -16.20 -6.46 6.90
C VAL A 143 -15.04 -7.30 6.38
N ILE A 144 -14.84 -7.35 5.06
CA ILE A 144 -13.77 -8.16 4.45
C ILE A 144 -12.70 -7.27 3.83
N ILE A 145 -11.44 -7.46 4.25
CA ILE A 145 -10.23 -6.83 3.70
C ILE A 145 -9.50 -7.84 2.82
N LEU A 146 -9.41 -7.54 1.53
CA LEU A 146 -9.16 -8.53 0.48
C LEU A 146 -7.88 -8.35 -0.31
N HIS A 147 -7.29 -9.49 -0.71
CA HIS A 147 -6.29 -9.62 -1.77
C HIS A 147 -6.53 -10.93 -2.58
N ALA A 148 -6.70 -10.83 -3.91
CA ALA A 148 -6.80 -11.90 -4.92
C ALA A 148 -8.14 -12.67 -5.05
N CYS A 149 -8.37 -13.38 -6.18
CA CYS A 149 -9.59 -14.14 -6.56
C CYS A 149 -10.96 -13.39 -6.53
N TRP A 150 -10.96 -12.18 -7.08
CA TRP A 150 -12.04 -11.19 -6.94
C TRP A 150 -13.46 -11.59 -7.37
N LYS A 151 -13.63 -12.40 -8.43
CA LYS A 151 -14.98 -12.73 -8.93
C LYS A 151 -15.74 -13.61 -7.95
N GLN A 152 -15.14 -14.73 -7.55
CA GLN A 152 -15.72 -15.66 -6.58
C GLN A 152 -15.93 -14.98 -5.22
N ILE A 153 -15.00 -14.11 -4.83
CA ILE A 153 -15.13 -13.35 -3.59
C ILE A 153 -16.29 -12.35 -3.66
N ALA A 154 -16.48 -11.65 -4.78
CA ALA A 154 -17.64 -10.79 -4.97
C ALA A 154 -18.95 -11.58 -4.86
N ASP A 155 -19.02 -12.77 -5.44
CA ASP A 155 -20.21 -13.63 -5.34
C ASP A 155 -20.52 -14.03 -3.89
N VAL A 156 -19.49 -14.36 -3.10
CA VAL A 156 -19.67 -14.67 -1.67
C VAL A 156 -20.10 -13.43 -0.88
N ILE A 157 -19.47 -12.28 -1.12
CA ILE A 157 -19.79 -11.02 -0.44
C ILE A 157 -21.23 -10.59 -0.74
N GLU A 158 -21.67 -10.69 -2.00
CA GLU A 158 -23.05 -10.39 -2.39
C GLU A 158 -24.03 -11.34 -1.69
N LYS A 159 -23.79 -12.65 -1.78
CA LYS A 159 -24.66 -13.69 -1.22
C LYS A 159 -24.81 -13.58 0.31
N LYS A 160 -23.76 -13.12 1.00
CA LYS A 160 -23.71 -13.02 2.47
C LYS A 160 -23.94 -11.59 2.98
N HIS A 161 -24.27 -10.64 2.10
CA HIS A 161 -24.47 -9.23 2.44
C HIS A 161 -23.29 -8.64 3.24
N LEU A 162 -22.07 -8.97 2.84
CA LEU A 162 -20.85 -8.51 3.52
C LEU A 162 -20.44 -7.13 3.00
N PHE A 163 -19.78 -6.32 3.84
CA PHE A 163 -19.30 -5.00 3.44
C PHE A 163 -17.87 -5.09 2.87
N PRO A 164 -17.63 -4.73 1.58
CA PRO A 164 -16.29 -4.74 1.01
C PRO A 164 -15.49 -3.53 1.50
N PHE A 165 -14.31 -3.78 2.07
CA PHE A 165 -13.33 -2.74 2.38
C PHE A 165 -11.98 -3.06 1.72
N LEU A 166 -11.71 -2.44 0.57
CA LEU A 166 -10.53 -2.70 -0.24
C LEU A 166 -9.34 -1.84 0.20
N ASP A 167 -8.13 -2.41 0.25
CA ASP A 167 -6.87 -1.69 0.45
C ASP A 167 -6.11 -1.55 -0.87
N CYS A 168 -5.92 -0.31 -1.32
CA CYS A 168 -5.30 0.05 -2.59
C CYS A 168 -4.04 0.91 -2.37
N ALA A 169 -2.99 0.29 -1.82
CA ALA A 169 -1.71 0.97 -1.57
C ALA A 169 -0.70 0.94 -2.73
N TYR A 170 -0.96 0.16 -3.79
CA TYR A 170 0.00 -0.16 -4.86
C TYR A 170 -0.51 0.09 -6.28
N GLN A 171 -1.58 0.88 -6.47
CA GLN A 171 -2.14 1.14 -7.80
C GLN A 171 -1.08 1.69 -8.78
N GLY A 172 -0.94 1.05 -9.94
CA GLY A 172 0.08 1.31 -10.96
C GLY A 172 1.44 0.73 -10.63
N PHE A 173 1.79 0.66 -9.34
CA PHE A 173 3.06 0.13 -8.88
C PHE A 173 3.12 -1.41 -8.93
N ALA A 174 1.97 -2.09 -8.96
CA ALA A 174 1.92 -3.54 -8.94
C ALA A 174 2.21 -4.15 -10.31
N SER A 175 1.60 -3.61 -11.37
CA SER A 175 1.77 -4.11 -12.75
C SER A 175 2.37 -3.11 -13.72
N GLY A 176 2.53 -1.84 -13.34
CA GLY A 176 2.84 -0.74 -14.27
C GLY A 176 1.61 -0.10 -14.91
N ASP A 177 0.41 -0.58 -14.59
CA ASP A 177 -0.85 -0.16 -15.19
C ASP A 177 -1.89 0.18 -14.10
N LEU A 178 -2.43 1.39 -14.15
CA LEU A 178 -3.36 1.90 -13.15
C LEU A 178 -4.73 1.24 -13.21
N GLU A 179 -5.17 0.87 -14.41
CA GLU A 179 -6.50 0.28 -14.64
C GLU A 179 -6.50 -1.18 -14.24
N LYS A 180 -5.47 -1.91 -14.66
CA LYS A 180 -5.27 -3.30 -14.25
C LYS A 180 -5.17 -3.42 -12.73
N ASP A 181 -4.45 -2.51 -12.07
CA ASP A 181 -4.27 -2.54 -10.62
C ASP A 181 -5.50 -2.07 -9.83
N SER A 182 -6.44 -1.34 -10.47
CA SER A 182 -7.71 -0.93 -9.85
C SER A 182 -8.92 -1.75 -10.29
N TRP A 183 -8.71 -2.73 -11.19
CA TRP A 183 -9.77 -3.54 -11.78
C TRP A 183 -10.68 -4.18 -10.73
N ALA A 184 -10.12 -4.69 -9.63
CA ALA A 184 -10.90 -5.28 -8.54
C ALA A 184 -11.91 -4.30 -7.96
N VAL A 185 -11.48 -3.07 -7.64
CA VAL A 185 -12.36 -2.02 -7.11
C VAL A 185 -13.44 -1.69 -8.13
N ARG A 186 -13.05 -1.49 -9.40
CA ARG A 186 -13.99 -1.17 -10.49
C ARG A 186 -15.02 -2.30 -10.70
N TYR A 187 -14.60 -3.55 -10.57
CA TYR A 187 -15.48 -4.72 -10.69
C TYR A 187 -16.54 -4.75 -9.58
N PHE A 188 -16.15 -4.52 -8.33
CA PHE A 188 -17.11 -4.42 -7.23
C PHE A 188 -18.07 -3.23 -7.44
N VAL A 189 -17.57 -2.07 -7.85
CA VAL A 189 -18.45 -0.94 -8.17
C VAL A 189 -19.42 -1.26 -9.31
N SER A 190 -18.97 -1.97 -10.36
CA SER A 190 -19.86 -2.39 -11.47
C SER A 190 -20.93 -3.41 -11.07
N ARG A 191 -20.71 -4.14 -9.97
CA ARG A 191 -21.69 -5.06 -9.37
C ARG A 191 -22.70 -4.33 -8.47
N GLY A 192 -22.54 -3.02 -8.26
CA GLY A 192 -23.46 -2.22 -7.46
C GLY A 192 -23.20 -2.27 -5.96
N PHE A 193 -22.01 -2.69 -5.53
CA PHE A 193 -21.65 -2.69 -4.11
C PHE A 193 -21.50 -1.26 -3.56
N GLU A 194 -22.08 -1.02 -2.38
CA GLU A 194 -21.56 0.01 -1.47
C GLU A 194 -20.28 -0.51 -0.86
N LEU A 195 -19.23 0.32 -0.85
CA LEU A 195 -17.91 -0.12 -0.41
C LEU A 195 -17.04 1.03 0.04
N PHE A 196 -15.99 0.68 0.78
CA PHE A 196 -14.86 1.55 1.06
C PHE A 196 -13.61 1.09 0.32
N CYS A 197 -12.80 2.03 -0.14
CA CYS A 197 -11.47 1.76 -0.67
C CYS A 197 -10.43 2.72 -0.08
N ALA A 198 -9.47 2.18 0.67
CA ALA A 198 -8.36 2.92 1.25
C ALA A 198 -7.23 3.06 0.23
N GLN A 199 -7.03 4.25 -0.31
CA GLN A 199 -5.92 4.57 -1.22
C GLN A 199 -4.72 5.15 -0.47
N SER A 200 -3.52 4.71 -0.83
CA SER A 200 -2.26 5.26 -0.33
C SER A 200 -1.40 5.80 -1.47
N PHE A 201 -0.89 7.02 -1.31
CA PHE A 201 0.06 7.62 -2.25
C PHE A 201 1.53 7.48 -1.81
N ALA A 202 1.79 6.72 -0.74
CA ALA A 202 3.14 6.56 -0.20
C ALA A 202 4.10 5.87 -1.18
N LYS A 203 3.62 4.89 -1.96
CA LYS A 203 4.47 4.05 -2.83
C LYS A 203 4.48 4.55 -4.27
N ASN A 204 3.31 4.72 -4.87
CA ASN A 204 3.18 5.12 -6.27
C ASN A 204 3.64 6.58 -6.54
N PHE A 205 3.58 7.47 -5.55
CA PHE A 205 4.19 8.81 -5.64
C PHE A 205 5.52 8.94 -4.89
N GLY A 206 5.94 7.92 -4.14
CA GLY A 206 7.13 8.00 -3.29
C GLY A 206 6.99 8.95 -2.09
N LEU A 207 5.77 9.36 -1.74
CA LEU A 207 5.47 10.32 -0.66
C LEU A 207 5.27 9.60 0.69
N TYR A 208 6.23 8.76 1.07
CA TYR A 208 6.11 7.87 2.24
C TYR A 208 5.80 8.64 3.54
N ASN A 209 6.51 9.74 3.79
CA ASN A 209 6.44 10.49 5.04
C ASN A 209 5.41 11.63 5.02
N GLU A 210 4.91 12.03 3.85
CA GLU A 210 3.88 13.07 3.72
C GLU A 210 2.47 12.58 4.11
N ARG A 211 2.32 11.27 4.32
CA ARG A 211 1.10 10.63 4.82
C ARG A 211 -0.14 10.96 3.97
N VAL A 212 0.01 10.91 2.65
CA VAL A 212 -1.07 11.23 1.69
C VAL A 212 -1.90 9.98 1.39
N GLY A 213 -3.20 10.06 1.62
CA GLY A 213 -4.16 8.98 1.35
C GLY A 213 -5.57 9.51 1.16
N ASN A 214 -6.43 8.66 0.59
CA ASN A 214 -7.83 8.97 0.32
C ASN A 214 -8.67 7.74 0.68
N LEU A 215 -9.77 7.93 1.41
CA LEU A 215 -10.81 6.93 1.60
C LEU A 215 -11.90 7.22 0.57
N THR A 216 -12.00 6.37 -0.45
CA THR A 216 -13.11 6.43 -1.40
C THR A 216 -14.32 5.71 -0.81
N VAL A 217 -15.46 6.39 -0.82
CA VAL A 217 -16.74 5.90 -0.33
C VAL A 217 -17.72 5.81 -1.51
N ILE A 218 -18.35 4.65 -1.67
CA ILE A 218 -19.37 4.39 -2.69
C ILE A 218 -20.71 4.16 -2.00
N LEU A 219 -21.70 4.98 -2.36
CA LEU A 219 -23.08 4.91 -1.85
C LEU A 219 -24.04 4.55 -2.98
N ASN A 220 -25.09 3.82 -2.67
CA ASN A 220 -26.16 3.54 -3.63
C ASN A 220 -27.28 4.59 -3.57
N ASP A 221 -27.56 5.14 -2.39
CA ASP A 221 -28.57 6.16 -2.15
C ASP A 221 -27.92 7.49 -1.71
N LEU A 222 -28.11 8.52 -2.53
CA LEU A 222 -27.52 9.84 -2.32
C LEU A 222 -28.16 10.62 -1.17
N SER A 223 -29.37 10.24 -0.72
CA SER A 223 -30.05 10.91 0.40
C SER A 223 -29.25 10.84 1.71
N TYR A 224 -28.41 9.80 1.87
CA TYR A 224 -27.56 9.63 3.04
C TYR A 224 -26.18 10.30 2.93
N GLN A 225 -25.80 10.84 1.77
CA GLN A 225 -24.44 11.32 1.54
C GLN A 225 -24.02 12.40 2.56
N GLN A 226 -24.91 13.34 2.88
CA GLN A 226 -24.61 14.40 3.84
C GLN A 226 -24.43 13.85 5.26
N SER A 227 -25.28 12.91 5.67
CA SER A 227 -25.16 12.23 6.97
C SER A 227 -23.82 11.49 7.07
N VAL A 228 -23.45 10.73 6.04
CA VAL A 228 -22.16 10.00 6.00
C VAL A 228 -20.97 10.97 6.09
N LYS A 229 -20.96 12.04 5.29
CA LYS A 229 -19.90 13.08 5.33
C LYS A 229 -19.80 13.77 6.70
N SER A 230 -20.93 14.02 7.36
CA SER A 230 -20.95 14.64 8.69
C SER A 230 -20.34 13.73 9.76
N GLN A 231 -20.61 12.43 9.70
CA GLN A 231 -20.03 11.45 10.63
C GLN A 231 -18.53 11.27 10.42
N PHE A 232 -18.05 11.23 9.17
CA PHE A 232 -16.61 11.28 8.90
C PHE A 232 -15.97 12.56 9.43
N THR A 233 -16.64 13.70 9.28
CA THR A 233 -16.17 14.99 9.80
C THR A 233 -15.97 14.93 11.31
N LEU A 234 -16.97 14.47 12.07
CA LEU A 234 -16.89 14.36 13.53
C LEU A 234 -15.78 13.39 13.96
N LEU A 235 -15.69 12.24 13.30
CA LEU A 235 -14.70 11.21 13.60
C LEU A 235 -13.29 11.73 13.35
N ILE A 236 -13.01 12.27 12.16
CA ILE A 236 -11.68 12.79 11.80
C ILE A 236 -11.29 13.95 12.72
N ARG A 237 -12.23 14.87 12.99
CA ARG A 237 -11.99 16.03 13.87
C ARG A 237 -11.50 15.60 15.25
N GLY A 238 -12.03 14.49 15.77
CA GLY A 238 -11.66 13.89 17.05
C GLY A 238 -10.34 13.11 17.06
N ILE A 239 -9.81 12.70 15.90
CA ILE A 239 -8.53 11.97 15.82
C ILE A 239 -7.37 12.92 15.52
N TYR A 240 -7.47 13.72 14.45
CA TYR A 240 -6.36 14.55 13.97
C TYR A 240 -6.80 15.92 13.44
N SER A 241 -8.01 16.37 13.75
CA SER A 241 -8.57 17.65 13.31
C SER A 241 -8.76 17.74 11.79
N THR A 242 -7.69 18.02 11.04
CA THR A 242 -7.68 18.19 9.58
C THR A 242 -6.43 17.52 8.99
N PRO A 243 -6.49 16.99 7.76
CA PRO A 243 -5.37 16.25 7.17
C PRO A 243 -4.25 17.21 6.65
N PRO A 244 -3.03 16.69 6.40
CA PRO A 244 -1.89 17.50 5.97
C PRO A 244 -2.04 18.00 4.52
N LEU A 245 -1.65 19.25 4.28
CA LEU A 245 -1.78 19.91 2.98
C LEU A 245 -0.73 19.47 1.96
N HIS A 246 0.56 19.45 2.32
CA HIS A 246 1.67 19.47 1.37
C HIS A 246 1.65 18.34 0.34
N GLY A 247 1.69 17.10 0.80
CA GLY A 247 1.64 15.96 -0.12
C GLY A 247 0.32 15.84 -0.90
N ALA A 248 -0.81 16.27 -0.32
CA ALA A 248 -2.09 16.30 -1.05
C ALA A 248 -2.07 17.34 -2.18
N SER A 249 -1.46 18.52 -1.96
CA SER A 249 -1.24 19.50 -3.00
C SER A 249 -0.35 18.93 -4.12
N ILE A 250 0.72 18.21 -3.79
CA ILE A 250 1.59 17.58 -4.79
C ILE A 250 0.79 16.62 -5.67
N VAL A 251 0.09 15.67 -5.04
CA VAL A 251 -0.72 14.68 -5.78
C VAL A 251 -1.82 15.38 -6.59
N SER A 252 -2.50 16.37 -6.01
CA SER A 252 -3.53 17.15 -6.71
C SER A 252 -3.00 17.80 -7.98
N HIS A 253 -1.84 18.46 -7.93
CA HIS A 253 -1.25 19.13 -9.11
C HIS A 253 -0.88 18.12 -10.20
N VAL A 254 -0.30 16.98 -9.81
CA VAL A 254 0.08 15.94 -10.78
C VAL A 254 -1.14 15.30 -11.42
N LEU A 255 -2.15 14.90 -10.64
CA LEU A 255 -3.31 14.19 -11.17
C LEU A 255 -4.24 15.08 -12.00
N ASN A 256 -4.30 16.40 -11.71
CA ASN A 256 -5.16 17.33 -12.44
C ASN A 256 -4.47 18.01 -13.64
N ASN A 257 -3.17 17.76 -13.87
CA ASN A 257 -2.44 18.30 -15.02
C ASN A 257 -2.08 17.15 -15.98
N PRO A 258 -2.64 17.10 -17.21
CA PRO A 258 -2.39 16.01 -18.15
C PRO A 258 -0.91 15.75 -18.44
N LYS A 259 -0.09 16.81 -18.54
CA LYS A 259 1.34 16.69 -18.80
C LYS A 259 2.07 16.06 -17.61
N LEU A 260 1.83 16.54 -16.40
CA LEU A 260 2.44 15.99 -15.18
C LEU A 260 1.95 14.57 -14.92
N PHE A 261 0.68 14.29 -15.20
CA PHE A 261 0.10 12.96 -15.08
C PHE A 261 0.77 11.94 -16.01
N GLU A 262 1.01 12.29 -17.28
CA GLU A 262 1.75 11.43 -18.21
C GLU A 262 3.20 11.20 -17.76
N GLN A 263 3.89 12.25 -17.29
CA GLN A 263 5.24 12.10 -16.73
C GLN A 263 5.25 11.16 -15.52
N TRP A 264 4.29 11.32 -14.61
CA TRP A 264 4.13 10.45 -13.45
C TRP A 264 3.87 8.99 -13.85
N LYS A 265 3.01 8.74 -14.84
CA LYS A 265 2.82 7.38 -15.39
C LYS A 265 4.11 6.81 -15.96
N GLY A 266 4.95 7.62 -16.60
CA GLY A 266 6.30 7.24 -17.01
C GLY A 266 7.14 6.76 -15.83
N HIS A 267 7.17 7.52 -14.73
CA HIS A 267 7.90 7.13 -13.51
C HIS A 267 7.38 5.84 -12.88
N ILE A 268 6.06 5.62 -12.87
CA ILE A 268 5.44 4.36 -12.42
C ILE A 268 5.99 3.18 -13.22
N ARG A 269 5.99 3.30 -14.56
CA ARG A 269 6.53 2.25 -15.45
C ARG A 269 8.02 2.00 -15.21
N THR A 270 8.81 3.03 -14.96
CA THR A 270 10.24 2.88 -14.60
C THR A 270 10.38 2.04 -13.33
N MET A 271 9.64 2.38 -12.27
CA MET A 271 9.73 1.65 -10.99
C MET A 271 9.27 0.21 -11.11
N SER A 272 8.11 -0.02 -11.74
CA SER A 272 7.56 -1.38 -11.89
C SER A 272 8.43 -2.25 -12.80
N SER A 273 8.94 -1.71 -13.90
CA SER A 273 9.84 -2.43 -14.81
C SER A 273 11.11 -2.88 -14.12
N ARG A 274 11.73 -2.01 -13.30
CA ARG A 274 12.91 -2.36 -12.51
C ARG A 274 12.63 -3.50 -11.52
N ILE A 275 11.49 -3.47 -10.84
CA ILE A 275 11.06 -4.55 -9.94
C ILE A 275 10.91 -5.88 -10.69
N ILE A 276 10.28 -5.85 -11.87
CA ILE A 276 10.12 -7.04 -12.73
C ILE A 276 11.49 -7.57 -13.17
N THR A 277 12.42 -6.69 -13.54
CA THR A 277 13.79 -7.08 -13.90
C THR A 277 14.51 -7.73 -12.72
N MET A 278 14.43 -7.18 -11.51
CA MET A 278 15.04 -7.77 -10.31
C MET A 278 14.43 -9.12 -9.93
N ARG A 279 13.10 -9.31 -10.14
CA ARG A 279 12.46 -10.63 -9.97
C ARG A 279 13.04 -11.67 -10.92
N LYS A 280 13.16 -11.32 -12.20
CA LYS A 280 13.77 -12.21 -13.21
C LYS A 280 15.22 -12.53 -12.85
N ALA A 281 16.00 -11.50 -12.51
CA ALA A 281 17.41 -11.66 -12.16
C ALA A 281 17.62 -12.61 -10.97
N LEU A 282 16.85 -12.42 -9.88
CA LEU A 282 16.94 -13.30 -8.71
C LEU A 282 16.56 -14.74 -9.04
N ARG A 283 15.44 -14.95 -9.75
CA ARG A 283 15.01 -16.29 -10.16
C ARG A 283 16.07 -16.97 -11.02
N THR A 284 16.55 -16.29 -12.06
CA THR A 284 17.58 -16.83 -12.95
C THR A 284 18.87 -17.17 -12.20
N ALA A 285 19.29 -16.34 -11.24
CA ALA A 285 20.46 -16.62 -10.43
C ALA A 285 20.26 -17.88 -9.55
N LEU A 286 19.10 -18.04 -8.93
CA LEU A 286 18.76 -19.21 -8.10
C LEU A 286 18.74 -20.51 -8.92
N GLU A 287 18.12 -20.48 -10.10
CA GLU A 287 18.03 -21.61 -11.03
C GLU A 287 19.42 -21.97 -11.58
N LYS A 288 20.22 -20.98 -12.00
CA LYS A 288 21.58 -21.17 -12.53
C LYS A 288 22.50 -21.93 -11.56
N ILE A 289 22.38 -21.66 -10.27
CA ILE A 289 23.19 -22.34 -9.24
C ILE A 289 22.54 -23.61 -8.70
N ASN A 290 21.45 -24.10 -9.30
CA ASN A 290 20.69 -25.27 -8.85
C ASN A 290 20.30 -25.16 -7.36
N THR A 291 19.67 -24.04 -6.98
CA THR A 291 19.13 -23.87 -5.62
C THR A 291 17.95 -24.83 -5.41
N PRO A 292 17.88 -25.59 -4.30
CA PRO A 292 16.76 -26.49 -4.04
C PRO A 292 15.39 -25.79 -4.09
N GLY A 293 14.37 -26.49 -4.61
CA GLY A 293 12.98 -26.00 -4.69
C GLY A 293 12.60 -25.37 -6.03
N ASP A 294 11.31 -25.04 -6.18
CA ASP A 294 10.80 -24.23 -7.30
C ASP A 294 10.80 -22.74 -6.92
N TRP A 295 11.26 -21.91 -7.85
CA TRP A 295 11.38 -20.46 -7.69
C TRP A 295 10.52 -19.67 -8.69
N SER A 296 9.64 -20.36 -9.42
CA SER A 296 8.74 -19.76 -10.41
C SER A 296 7.83 -18.67 -9.82
N HIS A 297 7.45 -18.81 -8.55
CA HIS A 297 6.60 -17.87 -7.81
C HIS A 297 7.20 -16.46 -7.70
N ILE A 298 8.53 -16.31 -7.68
CA ILE A 298 9.18 -14.99 -7.63
C ILE A 298 8.76 -14.13 -8.82
N THR A 299 8.61 -14.75 -10.00
CA THR A 299 8.17 -14.06 -11.23
C THR A 299 6.65 -14.06 -11.43
N ALA A 300 5.92 -14.98 -10.81
CA ALA A 300 4.45 -15.02 -10.88
C ALA A 300 3.79 -13.99 -9.95
N GLN A 301 4.41 -13.70 -8.80
CA GLN A 301 3.95 -12.69 -7.85
C GLN A 301 4.12 -11.26 -8.41
N ILE A 302 3.20 -10.38 -8.05
CA ILE A 302 3.14 -8.99 -8.52
C ILE A 302 3.55 -7.98 -7.43
N GLY A 303 3.89 -6.76 -7.85
CA GLY A 303 4.21 -5.64 -6.96
C GLY A 303 5.56 -5.70 -6.26
N MET A 304 5.68 -4.94 -5.18
CA MET A 304 6.97 -4.63 -4.54
C MET A 304 7.61 -5.84 -3.84
N PHE A 305 6.80 -6.76 -3.33
CA PHE A 305 7.27 -7.80 -2.42
C PHE A 305 7.19 -9.19 -3.02
N SER A 306 8.16 -10.02 -2.66
CA SER A 306 8.11 -11.46 -2.90
C SER A 306 8.06 -12.20 -1.57
N TYR A 307 7.18 -13.20 -1.44
CA TYR A 307 7.30 -14.20 -0.38
C TYR A 307 8.21 -15.29 -0.90
N THR A 308 9.43 -15.35 -0.37
CA THR A 308 10.48 -16.26 -0.85
C THR A 308 10.13 -17.74 -0.62
N GLY A 309 9.37 -18.04 0.42
CA GLY A 309 9.14 -19.40 0.90
C GLY A 309 10.11 -19.82 2.02
N LEU A 310 11.10 -18.98 2.35
CA LEU A 310 11.96 -19.22 3.50
C LEU A 310 11.15 -19.17 4.80
N ASN A 311 11.35 -20.17 5.65
CA ASN A 311 10.75 -20.21 6.96
C ASN A 311 11.43 -19.19 7.91
N GLU A 312 10.95 -19.13 9.14
CA GLU A 312 11.44 -18.19 10.13
C GLU A 312 12.92 -18.39 10.48
N GLN A 313 13.35 -19.63 10.71
CA GLN A 313 14.74 -19.95 11.07
C GLN A 313 15.70 -19.64 9.92
N GLN A 314 15.29 -19.94 8.70
CA GLN A 314 16.02 -19.60 7.48
C GLN A 314 16.12 -18.08 7.30
N SER A 315 15.01 -17.36 7.50
CA SER A 315 15.00 -15.89 7.44
C SER A 315 15.92 -15.28 8.50
N GLU A 316 15.94 -15.82 9.72
CA GLU A 316 16.87 -15.37 10.76
C GLU A 316 18.34 -15.64 10.38
N ARG A 317 18.63 -16.77 9.73
CA ARG A 317 19.98 -17.05 9.25
C ARG A 317 20.40 -16.05 8.16
N MET A 318 19.51 -15.73 7.22
CA MET A 318 19.76 -14.70 6.20
C MET A 318 20.18 -13.37 6.85
N VAL A 319 19.50 -12.97 7.94
CA VAL A 319 19.85 -11.76 8.70
C VAL A 319 21.18 -11.92 9.44
N LYS A 320 21.31 -12.95 10.30
CA LYS A 320 22.43 -13.07 11.25
C LYS A 320 23.75 -13.49 10.62
N LYS A 321 23.71 -14.33 9.58
CA LYS A 321 24.90 -14.90 8.94
C LYS A 321 25.29 -14.17 7.66
N HIS A 322 24.31 -13.80 6.85
CA HIS A 322 24.54 -13.20 5.54
C HIS A 322 24.31 -11.69 5.52
N HIS A 323 23.87 -11.08 6.63
CA HIS A 323 23.57 -9.65 6.70
C HIS A 323 22.55 -9.21 5.63
N ILE A 324 21.63 -10.12 5.25
CA ILE A 324 20.52 -9.88 4.33
C ILE A 324 19.26 -9.73 5.17
N TYR A 325 18.85 -8.48 5.34
CA TYR A 325 17.75 -8.11 6.22
C TYR A 325 16.41 -8.33 5.52
N MET A 326 15.64 -9.31 5.99
CA MET A 326 14.31 -9.66 5.49
C MET A 326 13.35 -9.96 6.65
N LEU A 327 12.04 -10.00 6.39
CA LEU A 327 11.08 -10.36 7.43
C LEU A 327 11.14 -11.87 7.75
N ARG A 328 10.80 -12.22 8.99
CA ARG A 328 10.67 -13.60 9.49
C ARG A 328 9.67 -14.43 8.68
N SER A 329 8.71 -13.79 8.03
CA SER A 329 7.74 -14.43 7.14
C SER A 329 8.32 -14.83 5.77
N GLY A 330 9.64 -14.68 5.55
CA GLY A 330 10.25 -14.89 4.25
C GLY A 330 9.98 -13.77 3.23
N ARG A 331 9.35 -12.65 3.64
CA ARG A 331 9.00 -11.55 2.72
C ARG A 331 10.20 -10.64 2.45
N ILE A 332 10.49 -10.41 1.17
CA ILE A 332 11.53 -9.50 0.69
C ILE A 332 10.95 -8.40 -0.21
N ASN A 333 11.58 -7.22 -0.20
CA ASN A 333 11.34 -6.11 -1.11
C ASN A 333 12.26 -6.24 -2.32
N MET A 334 11.67 -6.50 -3.48
CA MET A 334 12.40 -6.67 -4.75
C MET A 334 13.10 -5.40 -5.20
N SER A 335 12.59 -4.22 -4.84
CA SER A 335 13.22 -2.94 -5.19
C SER A 335 14.46 -2.63 -4.34
N GLY A 336 14.61 -3.25 -3.17
CA GLY A 336 15.76 -3.06 -2.29
C GLY A 336 17.04 -3.74 -2.80
N MET A 337 16.91 -4.65 -3.75
CA MET A 337 18.00 -5.37 -4.38
C MET A 337 18.68 -4.49 -5.45
N LYS A 338 20.01 -4.41 -5.40
CA LYS A 338 20.82 -3.85 -6.50
C LYS A 338 21.20 -4.96 -7.48
N PRO A 339 21.44 -4.65 -8.77
CA PRO A 339 21.89 -5.66 -9.73
C PRO A 339 23.14 -6.44 -9.27
N GLY A 340 24.09 -5.77 -8.61
CA GLY A 340 25.32 -6.41 -8.09
C GLY A 340 25.11 -7.30 -6.86
N ASP A 341 23.96 -7.22 -6.18
CA ASP A 341 23.69 -8.03 -4.99
C ASP A 341 23.05 -9.39 -5.32
N VAL A 342 22.51 -9.53 -6.55
CA VAL A 342 21.65 -10.65 -6.95
C VAL A 342 22.33 -12.01 -6.72
N GLU A 343 23.58 -12.16 -7.16
CA GLU A 343 24.32 -13.41 -7.06
C GLU A 343 24.63 -13.77 -5.60
N TYR A 344 25.00 -12.76 -4.79
CA TYR A 344 25.24 -12.95 -3.36
C TYR A 344 23.98 -13.41 -2.63
N ILE A 345 22.82 -12.80 -2.94
CA ILE A 345 21.53 -13.18 -2.35
C ILE A 345 21.16 -14.62 -2.75
N ALA A 346 21.31 -14.99 -4.03
CA ALA A 346 21.01 -16.34 -4.50
C ALA A 346 21.90 -17.38 -3.79
N GLN A 347 23.19 -17.11 -3.66
CA GLN A 347 24.12 -17.99 -2.97
C GLN A 347 23.79 -18.12 -1.47
N ALA A 348 23.41 -17.03 -0.81
CA ALA A 348 23.00 -17.03 0.59
C ALA A 348 21.72 -17.84 0.82
N ILE A 349 20.72 -17.69 -0.08
CA ILE A 349 19.48 -18.49 -0.03
C ILE A 349 19.80 -19.98 -0.16
N LYS A 350 20.64 -20.36 -1.13
CA LYS A 350 21.04 -21.76 -1.32
C LYS A 350 21.75 -22.32 -0.10
N GLU A 351 22.74 -21.59 0.43
CA GLU A 351 23.48 -22.00 1.62
C GLU A 351 22.55 -22.19 2.82
N THR A 352 21.62 -21.25 3.01
CA THR A 352 20.66 -21.28 4.10
C THR A 352 19.75 -22.51 4.02
N LEU A 353 19.21 -22.82 2.83
CA LEU A 353 18.37 -24.00 2.61
C LEU A 353 19.13 -25.31 2.84
N THR A 354 20.43 -25.36 2.52
CA THR A 354 21.25 -26.55 2.76
C THR A 354 21.67 -26.70 4.23
N SER A 355 21.76 -25.60 4.97
CA SER A 355 22.27 -25.58 6.34
C SER A 355 21.18 -25.63 7.41
N VAL A 356 19.97 -25.18 7.07
CA VAL A 356 18.81 -25.12 7.96
C VAL A 356 17.65 -25.79 7.21
N PRO A 357 17.43 -27.09 7.41
CA PRO A 357 16.39 -27.85 6.73
C PRO A 357 14.97 -27.33 7.01
#